data_AF-A0A363TQ36-F1
#
_entry.id   AF-A0A363TQ36-F1
#
_cell.length_a   1.000
_cell.length_b   1.000
_cell.length_c   1.000
_cell.angle_alpha   90.00
_cell.angle_beta   90.00
_cell.angle_gamma   90.00
#
_symmetry.space_group_name_H-M   'P 1'
#
loop_
_entity.id
_entity.type
_entity.pdbx_description
1 polymer ?
#
loop_
_entity_poly.entity_id
_entity_poly.type
_entity_poly.pdbx_seq_one_letter_code
_entity_poly.pdbx_strand_id
1 'polypeptide(L)' 'MTSDDNLPLAAEFPAATREQWLRLVDGVLKGAPFEKKLVSRTHDGLTIAPLYPRAADARPLGRA' A
#
# COMPACT_ATOMS: atom_id res chain seq x y z
N MET A 1 23.78 21.82 -12.63
CA MET A 1 22.78 20.75 -12.87
C MET A 1 23.11 19.64 -11.91
N THR A 2 22.64 19.76 -10.67
CA THR A 2 22.87 18.77 -9.61
C THR A 2 21.78 17.72 -9.74
N SER A 3 22.18 16.50 -10.06
CA SER A 3 21.27 15.37 -10.21
C SER A 3 20.52 15.10 -8.90
N ASP A 4 19.20 15.00 -9.00
CA ASP A 4 18.26 14.55 -7.96
C ASP A 4 18.44 13.04 -7.63
N ASP A 5 19.32 12.34 -8.36
CA ASP A 5 19.55 10.88 -8.34
C ASP A 5 20.05 10.30 -7.01
N ASN A 6 20.45 11.12 -6.05
CA ASN A 6 20.99 10.64 -4.77
C ASN A 6 20.21 11.16 -3.57
N LEU A 7 18.88 11.25 -3.68
CA LEU A 7 18.00 11.46 -2.54
C LEU A 7 17.49 10.10 -2.03
N PRO A 8 18.02 9.58 -0.90
CA PRO A 8 17.53 8.33 -0.33
C PRO A 8 16.17 8.57 0.31
N LEU A 9 15.08 8.36 -0.46
CA LEU A 9 13.70 8.61 -0.02
C LEU A 9 13.28 7.64 1.10
N ALA A 10 12.76 6.47 0.73
CA ALA A 10 12.35 5.44 1.68
C ALA A 10 13.52 4.53 2.11
N ALA A 11 14.69 4.64 1.47
CA ALA A 11 15.80 3.72 1.61
C ALA A 11 16.46 3.76 3.01
N GLU A 12 16.28 4.84 3.76
CA GLU A 12 16.81 4.98 5.13
C GLU A 12 15.95 4.27 6.19
N PHE A 13 14.77 3.79 5.81
CA PHE A 13 13.84 3.09 6.70
C PHE A 13 13.87 1.58 6.43
N PRO A 14 13.57 0.74 7.44
CA PRO A 14 13.32 -0.67 7.21
C PRO A 14 12.21 -0.86 6.16
N ALA A 15 12.36 -1.87 5.30
CA ALA A 15 11.35 -2.20 4.31
C ALA A 15 10.01 -2.52 4.99
N ALA A 16 8.97 -1.74 4.68
CA ALA A 16 7.64 -1.95 5.23
C ALA A 16 7.00 -3.21 4.63
N THR A 17 6.38 -4.04 5.48
CA THR A 17 5.61 -5.21 5.04
C THR A 17 4.10 -4.98 5.14
N ARG A 18 3.34 -5.78 4.40
CA ARG A 18 1.87 -5.72 4.41
C ARG A 18 1.31 -6.06 5.79
N GLU A 19 1.94 -6.97 6.52
CA GLU A 19 1.53 -7.41 7.86
C GLU A 19 1.74 -6.30 8.88
N GLN A 20 2.83 -5.55 8.78
CA GLN A 20 3.07 -4.37 9.62
C GLN A 20 1.99 -3.32 9.39
N TRP A 21 1.63 -3.05 8.14
CA TRP A 21 0.54 -2.14 7.81
C TRP A 21 -0.81 -2.63 8.36
N LEU A 22 -1.15 -3.91 8.20
CA LEU A 22 -2.41 -4.46 8.72
C LEU A 22 -2.54 -4.34 10.24
N ARG A 23 -1.43 -4.51 10.99
CA ARG A 23 -1.42 -4.30 12.45
C ARG A 23 -1.75 -2.85 12.82
N LEU A 24 -1.24 -1.87 12.07
CA LEU A 24 -1.57 -0.46 12.28
C LEU A 24 -3.06 -0.20 11.97
N VAL A 25 -3.57 -0.80 10.90
CA VAL A 25 -4.99 -0.69 10.54
C VAL A 25 -5.89 -1.26 11.62
N ASP A 26 -5.56 -2.42 12.18
CA ASP A 26 -6.33 -3.03 13.27
C ASP A 26 -6.42 -2.09 14.50
N GLY A 27 -5.31 -1.44 14.84
CA GLY A 27 -5.26 -0.41 15.89
C GLY A 27 -6.18 0.79 15.60
N VAL A 28 -6.21 1.28 14.35
CA VAL A 28 -7.12 2.36 13.92
C VAL A 28 -8.57 1.93 13.96
N LEU A 29 -8.87 0.69 13.55
CA LEU A 29 -10.21 0.13 13.55
C LEU A 29 -10.73 -0.23 14.95
N LYS A 30 -9.86 -0.22 15.97
CA LYS A 30 -10.21 -0.58 17.36
C LYS A 30 -10.89 -1.94 17.45
N GLY A 31 -10.40 -2.92 16.68
CA GLY A 31 -10.95 -4.27 16.59
C GLY A 31 -12.21 -4.42 15.73
N ALA A 32 -12.64 -3.37 15.02
CA ALA A 32 -13.72 -3.52 14.03
C ALA A 32 -13.24 -4.39 12.83
N PRO A 33 -14.09 -5.27 12.26
CA PRO A 33 -13.67 -6.17 11.19
C PRO A 33 -13.21 -5.43 9.93
N PHE A 34 -11.98 -5.70 9.48
CA PHE A 34 -11.36 -5.07 8.31
C PHE A 34 -12.22 -5.19 7.04
N GLU A 35 -12.71 -6.39 6.76
CA GLU A 35 -13.53 -6.70 5.58
C GLU A 35 -14.85 -5.94 5.57
N LYS A 36 -15.41 -5.64 6.75
CA LYS A 36 -16.67 -4.87 6.84
C LYS A 36 -16.44 -3.37 6.77
N LYS A 37 -15.25 -2.90 7.13
CA LYS A 37 -14.95 -1.47 7.27
C LYS A 37 -14.23 -0.88 6.07
N LEU A 38 -13.36 -1.64 5.42
CA LEU A 38 -12.44 -1.11 4.41
C LEU A 38 -12.55 -1.83 3.06
N VAL A 39 -13.19 -2.98 3.00
CA VAL A 39 -13.43 -3.68 1.73
C VAL A 39 -14.79 -3.29 1.19
N SER A 40 -14.81 -2.86 -0.07
CA SER A 40 -16.05 -2.52 -0.79
C SER A 40 -16.43 -3.61 -1.77
N ARG A 41 -17.71 -3.66 -2.16
CA ARG A 41 -18.21 -4.62 -3.15
C ARG A 41 -19.00 -3.90 -4.23
N THR A 42 -18.75 -4.25 -5.48
CA THR A 42 -19.53 -3.75 -6.63
C THR A 42 -20.91 -4.43 -6.68
N HIS A 43 -21.82 -3.90 -7.49
CA HIS A 43 -23.18 -4.44 -7.61
C HIS A 43 -23.21 -5.88 -8.16
N ASP A 44 -22.26 -6.24 -9.01
CA ASP A 44 -22.05 -7.56 -9.58
C ASP A 44 -21.19 -8.49 -8.69
N GLY A 45 -20.83 -8.03 -7.49
CA GLY A 45 -20.23 -8.87 -6.45
C GLY A 45 -18.70 -8.89 -6.41
N LEU A 46 -18.01 -8.06 -7.20
CA LEU A 46 -16.56 -7.96 -7.17
C LEU A 46 -16.07 -7.26 -5.90
N THR A 47 -15.06 -7.87 -5.28
CA THR A 47 -14.42 -7.32 -4.08
C THR A 47 -13.37 -6.29 -4.46
N ILE A 48 -13.46 -5.10 -3.86
CA ILE A 48 -12.47 -4.02 -3.99
C ILE A 48 -11.73 -3.90 -2.66
N ALA A 49 -10.45 -4.30 -2.66
CA ALA A 49 -9.57 -4.12 -1.52
C ALA A 49 -9.19 -2.63 -1.34
N PRO A 50 -8.94 -2.17 -0.10
CA PRO A 50 -8.60 -0.77 0.17
C PRO A 50 -7.19 -0.38 -0.33
N LEU A 51 -6.28 -1.35 -0.45
CA LEU A 51 -4.92 -1.13 -0.92
C LEU A 51 -4.42 -2.39 -1.65
N TYR A 52 -3.97 -2.22 -2.87
CA TYR A 52 -3.36 -3.29 -3.68
C TYR A 52 -1.83 -3.22 -3.62
N PRO A 53 -1.14 -4.37 -3.62
CA PRO A 53 0.30 -4.38 -3.76
C PRO A 53 0.69 -3.87 -5.16
N ARG A 54 1.94 -3.48 -5.30
CA ARG A 54 2.54 -3.20 -6.61
C ARG A 54 2.35 -4.44 -7.50
N ALA A 55 1.91 -4.25 -8.74
CA ALA A 55 1.83 -5.35 -9.69
C ALA A 55 3.22 -5.95 -9.93
N ALA A 56 3.30 -7.27 -10.06
CA ALA A 56 4.58 -7.98 -10.17
C ALA A 56 5.39 -7.55 -11.40
N ASP A 57 4.71 -7.16 -12.46
CA ASP A 57 5.25 -6.71 -13.75
C ASP A 57 5.29 -5.18 -13.90
N ALA A 58 4.90 -4.44 -12.85
CA ALA A 58 4.90 -2.98 -12.92
C ALA A 58 6.31 -2.46 -13.23
N ARG A 59 6.43 -1.55 -14.20
CA ARG A 59 7.65 -0.81 -14.47
C ARG A 59 7.58 0.59 -13.86
N PRO A 60 8.69 1.13 -13.33
CA PRO A 60 8.73 2.51 -12.88
C PRO A 60 8.35 3.44 -14.04
N LEU A 61 7.40 4.35 -13.80
CA LEU A 61 7.12 5.46 -14.71
C LEU A 61 8.00 6.64 -14.29
N GLY A 62 9.32 6.46 -14.41
CA GLY A 62 10.33 7.47 -14.17
C GLY A 62 10.99 7.88 -15.50
N ARG A 63 11.51 9.11 -15.58
CA ARG A 63 12.19 9.61 -16.79
C ARG A 63 13.57 8.95 -16.91
N ALA A 64 13.94 8.58 -18.14
CA ALA A 64 15.28 8.12 -18.52
C ALA A 64 16.33 9.22 -18.38
#